data_AF-N1U2D4-F1
#
_entry.id   AF-N1U2D4-F1
#
_cell.length_a   1.000
_cell.length_b   1.000
_cell.length_c   1.000
_cell.angle_alpha   90.00
_cell.angle_beta   90.00
_cell.angle_gamma   90.00
#
_symmetry.space_group_name_H-M   'P 1'
#
loop_
_entity.id
_entity.type
_entity.pdbx_description
1 polymer ?
#
loop_
_entity_poly.entity_id
_entity_poly.type
_entity_poly.pdbx_seq_one_letter_code
_entity_poly.pdbx_strand_id
1 'polypeptide(L)'
;MKKFVFYTLFLFIVLISLFDCGVALTPKLTAKLPPETETEVFRFNVFHGEIENLYGLNIGIVNIIKDRLIGAQIGLLNSADSENRKKNIGLQVGILNNSDSNYYGLKLGIFNVEIFRLGDSMPGSKVEKDREKIGAVLSIGLFNATQGFVNVGIFSGGSVFNLGIVNFGASGFNLGIVNFGEERQFQIGFLNVCPKNRVVRFMLIANYCTSF
;
A
#
# COMPACT_ATOMS: atom_id res chain seq x y z
N MET A 1 -0.58 -39.50 -12.63
CA MET A 1 -0.61 -38.03 -12.45
C MET A 1 -0.75 -37.25 -13.76
N LYS A 2 0.07 -37.48 -14.81
CA LYS A 2 -0.02 -36.70 -16.07
C LYS A 2 -1.39 -36.77 -16.78
N LYS A 3 -2.05 -37.92 -16.80
CA LYS A 3 -3.40 -38.08 -17.39
C LYS A 3 -4.46 -37.29 -16.63
N PHE A 4 -4.39 -37.25 -15.30
CA PHE A 4 -5.34 -36.53 -14.45
C PHE A 4 -5.27 -35.01 -14.65
N VAL A 5 -4.05 -34.48 -14.77
CA VAL A 5 -3.81 -33.05 -15.08
C VAL A 5 -4.33 -32.69 -16.48
N PHE A 6 -4.20 -33.60 -17.44
CA PHE A 6 -4.71 -33.37 -18.79
C PHE A 6 -6.25 -33.37 -18.83
N TYR A 7 -6.89 -34.27 -18.08
CA TYR A 7 -8.35 -34.29 -17.96
C TYR A 7 -8.89 -33.05 -17.24
N THR A 8 -8.22 -32.57 -16.18
CA THR A 8 -8.65 -31.32 -15.52
C THR A 8 -8.48 -30.11 -16.42
N LEU A 9 -7.39 -30.03 -17.19
CA LEU A 9 -7.16 -28.94 -18.15
C LEU A 9 -8.19 -28.97 -19.30
N PHE A 10 -8.47 -30.17 -19.81
CA PHE A 10 -9.46 -30.38 -20.88
C PHE A 10 -10.88 -30.04 -20.40
N LEU A 11 -11.24 -30.45 -19.18
CA LEU A 11 -12.55 -30.14 -18.59
C LEU A 11 -12.72 -28.64 -18.33
N PHE A 12 -11.63 -27.93 -18.00
CA PHE A 12 -11.61 -26.47 -17.87
C PHE A 12 -11.83 -25.77 -19.22
N ILE A 13 -11.19 -26.25 -20.29
CA ILE A 13 -11.35 -25.73 -21.66
C ILE A 13 -12.78 -25.97 -22.16
N VAL A 14 -13.31 -27.17 -21.92
CA VAL A 14 -14.69 -27.54 -22.30
C VAL A 14 -15.71 -26.67 -21.55
N LEU A 15 -15.47 -26.37 -20.27
CA LEU A 15 -16.30 -25.45 -19.48
C LEU A 15 -16.34 -24.06 -20.11
N ILE A 16 -15.18 -23.52 -20.51
CA ILE A 16 -15.08 -22.19 -21.15
C ILE A 16 -15.83 -22.16 -22.49
N SER A 17 -15.82 -23.26 -23.25
CA SER A 17 -16.52 -23.35 -24.54
C SER A 17 -18.03 -23.61 -24.45
N LEU A 18 -18.55 -24.06 -23.30
CA LEU A 18 -19.99 -24.29 -23.09
C LEU A 18 -20.72 -23.06 -22.53
N PHE A 19 -19.96 -22.05 -22.07
CA PHE A 19 -20.50 -20.71 -21.78
C PHE A 19 -20.51 -19.86 -23.07
N ASP A 20 -21.27 -20.29 -24.07
CA ASP A 20 -21.61 -19.51 -25.28
C ASP A 20 -22.58 -18.34 -24.99
N CYS A 21 -22.59 -17.85 -23.75
CA CYS A 21 -23.25 -16.60 -23.38
C CYS A 21 -22.18 -15.51 -23.43
N GLY A 22 -22.16 -14.80 -24.56
CA GLY A 22 -21.14 -13.83 -24.93
C GLY A 22 -20.63 -13.00 -23.76
N VAL A 23 -19.36 -13.22 -23.42
CA VAL A 23 -18.52 -12.14 -22.90
C VAL A 23 -18.37 -11.17 -24.05
N ALA A 24 -19.37 -10.30 -24.23
CA ALA A 24 -19.12 -9.05 -24.93
C ALA A 24 -17.94 -8.41 -24.20
N LEU A 25 -16.86 -8.12 -24.92
CA LEU A 25 -15.80 -7.22 -24.47
C LEU A 25 -16.40 -5.81 -24.31
N THR A 26 -17.32 -5.64 -23.38
CA THR A 26 -17.53 -4.35 -22.76
C THR A 26 -16.28 -4.09 -21.92
N PRO A 27 -15.63 -2.91 -22.03
CA PRO A 27 -14.36 -2.61 -21.35
C PRO A 27 -14.44 -2.65 -19.80
N LYS A 28 -15.63 -2.91 -19.24
CA LYS A 28 -15.94 -2.92 -17.82
C LYS A 28 -16.92 -4.07 -17.52
N LEU A 29 -16.53 -4.97 -16.61
CA LEU A 29 -17.42 -5.97 -16.00
C LEU A 29 -17.57 -5.60 -14.51
N THR A 30 -18.79 -5.32 -14.05
CA THR A 30 -19.03 -4.78 -12.70
C THR A 30 -20.24 -5.43 -12.06
N ALA A 31 -20.10 -5.84 -10.80
CA ALA A 31 -21.22 -6.25 -9.93
C ALA A 31 -21.41 -5.18 -8.84
N LYS A 32 -22.62 -4.62 -8.73
CA LYS A 32 -23.01 -3.60 -7.73
C LYS A 32 -23.93 -4.21 -6.67
N LEU A 33 -23.77 -3.81 -5.41
CA LEU A 33 -24.68 -4.17 -4.32
C LEU A 33 -24.81 -3.00 -3.32
N PRO A 34 -26.03 -2.49 -3.04
CA PRO A 34 -27.29 -2.54 -3.80
C PRO A 34 -27.23 -1.79 -5.16
N PRO A 35 -28.20 -1.97 -6.08
CA PRO A 35 -28.18 -1.35 -7.42
C PRO A 35 -28.23 0.18 -7.44
N GLU A 36 -28.71 0.80 -6.36
CA GLU A 36 -28.85 2.26 -6.23
C GLU A 36 -27.66 2.96 -5.54
N THR A 37 -26.66 2.20 -5.08
CA THR A 37 -25.49 2.81 -4.43
C THR A 37 -24.30 2.85 -5.38
N GLU A 38 -23.38 3.78 -5.11
CA GLU A 38 -22.05 3.91 -5.70
C GLU A 38 -21.10 2.73 -5.33
N THR A 39 -21.64 1.64 -4.74
CA THR A 39 -20.86 0.53 -4.19
C THR A 39 -20.69 -0.59 -5.21
N GLU A 40 -19.43 -0.82 -5.64
CA GLU A 40 -19.04 -1.95 -6.48
C GLU A 40 -18.43 -3.08 -5.63
N VAL A 41 -18.77 -4.36 -5.89
CA VAL A 41 -18.25 -5.53 -5.16
C VAL A 41 -17.17 -6.26 -5.95
N PHE A 42 -17.34 -6.31 -7.27
CA PHE A 42 -16.34 -6.83 -8.17
C PHE A 42 -16.24 -5.92 -9.38
N ARG A 43 -15.01 -5.55 -9.75
CA ARG A 43 -14.74 -4.83 -10.99
C ARG A 43 -13.52 -5.42 -11.68
N PHE A 44 -13.69 -5.67 -12.97
CA PHE A 44 -12.59 -5.84 -13.90
C PHE A 44 -12.57 -4.64 -14.86
N ASN A 45 -11.40 -4.04 -15.03
CA ASN A 45 -11.17 -2.95 -15.96
C ASN A 45 -9.90 -3.17 -16.76
N VAL A 46 -9.97 -2.90 -18.06
CA VAL A 46 -8.79 -3.03 -18.93
C VAL A 46 -7.83 -1.85 -18.74
N PHE A 47 -8.32 -0.62 -18.60
CA PHE A 47 -7.46 0.58 -18.63
C PHE A 47 -7.57 1.48 -17.40
N HIS A 48 -8.79 1.91 -17.04
CA HIS A 48 -8.97 2.94 -16.02
C HIS A 48 -10.27 2.79 -15.22
N GLY A 49 -10.15 2.37 -13.97
CA GLY A 49 -11.26 2.09 -13.06
C GLY A 49 -11.33 3.05 -11.89
N GLU A 50 -12.17 4.06 -12.03
CA GLU A 50 -12.54 4.96 -10.92
C GLU A 50 -13.87 4.52 -10.29
N ILE A 51 -13.90 4.47 -8.96
CA ILE A 51 -15.03 4.03 -8.12
C ILE A 51 -15.12 4.95 -6.91
N GLU A 52 -16.33 5.27 -6.45
CA GLU A 52 -16.47 5.95 -5.17
C GLU A 52 -16.26 4.97 -3.99
N ASN A 53 -17.05 3.89 -3.95
CA ASN A 53 -17.01 2.88 -2.91
C ASN A 53 -16.76 1.48 -3.48
N LEU A 54 -15.71 0.79 -3.02
CA LEU A 54 -15.42 -0.60 -3.37
C LEU A 54 -15.53 -1.50 -2.14
N TYR A 55 -16.36 -2.54 -2.23
CA TYR A 55 -16.55 -3.57 -1.22
C TYR A 55 -16.29 -4.95 -1.83
N GLY A 56 -15.03 -5.22 -2.16
CA GLY A 56 -14.60 -6.51 -2.71
C GLY A 56 -13.34 -6.40 -3.56
N LEU A 57 -13.37 -6.82 -4.81
CA LEU A 57 -12.16 -6.97 -5.63
C LEU A 57 -12.20 -6.07 -6.88
N ASN A 58 -11.16 -5.26 -7.05
CA ASN A 58 -10.95 -4.44 -8.26
C ASN A 58 -9.65 -4.87 -8.95
N ILE A 59 -9.74 -5.25 -10.22
CA ILE A 59 -8.61 -5.67 -11.05
C ILE A 59 -8.54 -4.78 -12.27
N GLY A 60 -7.38 -4.17 -12.53
CA GLY A 60 -7.17 -3.37 -13.74
C GLY A 60 -5.83 -2.65 -13.75
N ILE A 61 -5.49 -1.99 -14.87
CA ILE A 61 -4.20 -1.28 -14.98
C ILE A 61 -4.15 -0.09 -14.01
N VAL A 62 -5.18 0.76 -14.02
CA VAL A 62 -5.33 1.89 -13.10
C VAL A 62 -6.61 1.73 -12.30
N ASN A 63 -6.47 1.67 -10.98
CA ASN A 63 -7.57 1.53 -10.03
C ASN A 63 -7.56 2.74 -9.10
N ILE A 64 -8.67 3.48 -9.04
CA ILE A 64 -8.85 4.66 -8.21
C ILE A 64 -10.13 4.50 -7.40
N ILE A 65 -10.01 4.65 -6.09
CA ILE A 65 -11.13 4.66 -5.15
C ILE A 65 -11.11 6.00 -4.43
N LYS A 66 -12.26 6.70 -4.44
CA LYS A 66 -12.38 8.08 -3.93
C LYS A 66 -12.87 8.20 -2.49
N ASP A 67 -13.64 7.23 -2.02
CA ASP A 67 -14.29 7.37 -0.71
C ASP A 67 -14.02 6.20 0.23
N ARG A 68 -14.27 4.96 -0.21
CA ARG A 68 -14.08 3.80 0.68
C ARG A 68 -13.65 2.55 -0.05
N LEU A 69 -12.52 2.00 0.38
CA LEU A 69 -12.07 0.65 0.05
C LEU A 69 -12.35 -0.29 1.22
N ILE A 70 -13.07 -1.37 0.97
CA ILE A 70 -13.09 -2.59 1.80
C ILE A 70 -12.85 -3.77 0.87
N GLY A 71 -11.60 -4.23 0.77
CA GLY A 71 -11.27 -5.40 -0.04
C GLY A 71 -9.89 -5.35 -0.69
N ALA A 72 -9.78 -5.72 -1.96
CA ALA A 72 -8.50 -5.88 -2.65
C ALA A 72 -8.47 -5.13 -3.98
N GLN A 73 -7.32 -4.52 -4.29
CA GLN A 73 -7.00 -3.91 -5.57
C GLN A 73 -5.77 -4.59 -6.16
N ILE A 74 -5.85 -5.01 -7.42
CA ILE A 74 -4.75 -5.63 -8.16
C ILE A 74 -4.58 -4.85 -9.46
N GLY A 75 -3.42 -4.24 -9.65
CA GLY A 75 -3.18 -3.38 -10.81
C GLY A 75 -1.77 -2.87 -10.94
N LEU A 76 -1.51 -2.04 -11.95
CA LEU A 76 -0.21 -1.36 -12.04
C LEU A 76 -0.20 -0.14 -11.13
N LEU A 77 -1.27 0.66 -11.18
CA LEU A 77 -1.45 1.86 -10.39
C LEU A 77 -2.72 1.71 -9.54
N ASN A 78 -2.57 1.62 -8.23
CA ASN A 78 -3.68 1.59 -7.29
C ASN A 78 -3.67 2.86 -6.44
N SER A 79 -4.85 3.47 -6.26
CA SER A 79 -5.04 4.62 -5.39
C SER A 79 -6.31 4.45 -4.57
N ALA A 80 -6.20 4.59 -3.25
CA ALA A 80 -7.34 4.63 -2.33
C ALA A 80 -7.28 5.91 -1.50
N ASP A 81 -7.92 6.96 -2.00
CA ASP A 81 -8.11 8.21 -1.26
C ASP A 81 -9.51 8.21 -0.66
N SER A 82 -9.72 8.87 0.49
CA SER A 82 -11.04 8.97 1.11
C SER A 82 -11.41 10.42 1.34
N GLU A 83 -12.25 10.96 0.47
CA GLU A 83 -12.75 12.33 0.58
C GLU A 83 -13.54 12.53 1.87
N ASN A 84 -14.42 11.59 2.24
CA ASN A 84 -15.17 11.65 3.50
C ASN A 84 -14.38 11.10 4.70
N ARG A 85 -13.06 10.90 4.60
CA ARG A 85 -12.18 10.48 5.70
C ARG A 85 -12.62 9.15 6.33
N LYS A 86 -13.24 8.28 5.55
CA LYS A 86 -13.62 6.92 5.95
C LYS A 86 -12.38 6.04 5.99
N LYS A 87 -12.43 5.02 6.83
CA LYS A 87 -11.35 4.04 6.94
C LYS A 87 -11.32 3.19 5.67
N ASN A 88 -10.17 3.19 5.01
CA ASN A 88 -9.86 2.30 3.91
C ASN A 88 -9.26 1.02 4.48
N ILE A 89 -9.89 -0.13 4.27
CA ILE A 89 -9.41 -1.43 4.71
C ILE A 89 -9.12 -2.28 3.49
N GLY A 90 -7.88 -2.65 3.24
CA GLY A 90 -7.65 -3.54 2.11
C GLY A 90 -6.24 -4.04 1.83
N LEU A 91 -6.17 -4.75 0.72
CA LEU A 91 -4.95 -5.22 0.08
C LEU A 91 -4.75 -4.43 -1.21
N GLN A 92 -3.56 -3.89 -1.43
CA GLN A 92 -3.15 -3.32 -2.71
C GLN A 92 -1.95 -4.10 -3.25
N VAL A 93 -2.05 -4.58 -4.49
CA VAL A 93 -0.95 -5.24 -5.19
C VAL A 93 -0.69 -4.52 -6.50
N GLY A 94 0.51 -3.96 -6.68
CA GLY A 94 0.83 -3.24 -7.91
C GLY A 94 2.21 -2.64 -8.00
N ILE A 95 2.49 -1.94 -9.10
CA ILE A 95 3.76 -1.21 -9.25
C ILE A 95 3.76 0.01 -8.33
N LEU A 96 2.67 0.77 -8.36
CA LEU A 96 2.46 1.96 -7.53
C LEU A 96 1.18 1.77 -6.72
N ASN A 97 1.31 1.78 -5.39
CA ASN A 97 0.18 1.77 -4.48
C ASN A 97 0.17 3.08 -3.68
N ASN A 98 -0.90 3.85 -3.85
CA ASN A 98 -1.12 5.11 -3.14
C ASN A 98 -2.34 5.00 -2.21
N SER A 99 -2.28 5.67 -1.07
CA SER A 99 -3.48 5.85 -0.25
C SER A 99 -3.45 7.12 0.60
N ASP A 100 -4.56 7.40 1.26
CA ASP A 100 -4.64 8.33 2.37
C ASP A 100 -4.02 7.77 3.67
N SER A 101 -3.98 8.59 4.72
CA SER A 101 -3.42 8.21 6.03
C SER A 101 -4.34 7.30 6.86
N ASN A 102 -5.63 7.18 6.52
CA ASN A 102 -6.58 6.28 7.20
C ASN A 102 -6.68 4.91 6.51
N TYR A 103 -5.60 4.47 5.88
CA TYR A 103 -5.49 3.15 5.30
C TYR A 103 -5.09 2.10 6.34
N TYR A 104 -5.74 0.95 6.29
CA TYR A 104 -5.52 -0.20 7.14
C TYR A 104 -5.39 -1.44 6.26
N GLY A 105 -4.24 -2.11 6.30
CA GLY A 105 -4.03 -3.36 5.58
C GLY A 105 -2.65 -3.48 4.95
N LEU A 106 -2.59 -4.11 3.78
CA LEU A 106 -1.35 -4.58 3.17
C LEU A 106 -1.12 -3.91 1.80
N LYS A 107 0.06 -3.34 1.60
CA LYS A 107 0.51 -2.82 0.30
C LYS A 107 1.69 -3.66 -0.19
N LEU A 108 1.55 -4.30 -1.34
CA LEU A 108 2.58 -5.09 -2.00
C LEU A 108 2.93 -4.42 -3.33
N GLY A 109 4.16 -3.97 -3.51
CA GLY A 109 4.51 -3.32 -4.77
C GLY A 109 5.94 -2.87 -4.93
N ILE A 110 6.21 -2.11 -5.99
CA ILE A 110 7.54 -1.52 -6.19
C ILE A 110 7.62 -0.20 -5.41
N PHE A 111 6.60 0.64 -5.57
CA PHE A 111 6.44 1.93 -4.91
C PHE A 111 5.17 1.94 -4.08
N ASN A 112 5.31 2.00 -2.76
CA ASN A 112 4.20 2.21 -1.84
C ASN A 112 4.34 3.63 -1.29
N VAL A 113 3.38 4.50 -1.58
CA VAL A 113 3.43 5.93 -1.24
C VAL A 113 2.13 6.42 -0.61
N GLU A 114 2.20 7.55 0.09
CA GLU A 114 1.04 8.30 0.60
C GLU A 114 1.17 9.76 0.16
N ILE A 115 0.66 10.06 -1.05
CA ILE A 115 0.84 11.35 -1.75
C ILE A 115 0.21 12.53 -1.00
N PHE A 116 -0.76 12.29 -0.10
CA PHE A 116 -1.37 13.35 0.73
C PHE A 116 -0.35 14.15 1.56
N ARG A 117 0.92 13.71 1.66
CA ARG A 117 2.02 14.47 2.29
C ARG A 117 2.92 15.29 1.37
N LEU A 118 2.78 15.20 0.04
CA LEU A 118 3.58 16.00 -0.91
C LEU A 118 3.10 17.46 -1.04
N GLY A 119 1.90 17.79 -0.52
CA GLY A 119 1.41 19.16 -0.42
C GLY A 119 1.72 19.78 0.93
N ASP A 120 2.35 20.96 0.95
CA ASP A 120 2.63 21.72 2.16
C ASP A 120 1.33 22.04 2.91
N SER A 121 1.23 21.58 4.14
CA SER A 121 0.10 21.87 5.02
C SER A 121 0.47 23.08 5.86
N MET A 122 -0.38 24.11 5.86
CA MET A 122 -0.23 25.25 6.78
C MET A 122 -0.29 24.74 8.24
N PRO A 123 0.58 25.24 9.14
CA PRO A 123 0.54 24.90 10.55
C PRO A 123 -0.80 25.31 11.17
N GLY A 124 -1.42 24.43 11.95
CA GLY A 124 -2.77 24.56 12.53
C GLY A 124 -3.91 24.04 11.66
N SER A 125 -3.64 23.55 10.45
CA SER A 125 -4.67 22.98 9.58
C SER A 125 -5.15 21.60 10.06
N LYS A 126 -6.41 21.23 9.75
CA LYS A 126 -6.92 19.86 9.99
C LYS A 126 -6.03 18.79 9.34
N VAL A 127 -5.37 19.15 8.23
CA VAL A 127 -4.41 18.33 7.49
C VAL A 127 -3.19 17.94 8.33
N GLU A 128 -2.73 18.83 9.23
CA GLU A 128 -1.60 18.55 10.13
C GLU A 128 -1.95 17.54 11.23
N LYS A 129 -3.14 17.64 11.85
CA LYS A 129 -3.59 16.63 12.83
C LYS A 129 -3.82 15.25 12.19
N ASP A 130 -4.20 15.23 10.93
CA ASP A 130 -4.41 14.01 10.17
C ASP A 130 -3.12 13.36 9.65
N ARG A 131 -2.03 14.14 9.66
CA ARG A 131 -0.65 13.69 9.44
C ARG A 131 -0.06 12.96 10.64
N GLU A 132 -0.67 13.04 11.83
CA GLU A 132 -0.27 12.27 13.04
C GLU A 132 -0.95 10.90 13.15
N LYS A 133 -2.02 10.65 12.38
CA LYS A 133 -2.69 9.35 12.43
C LYS A 133 -1.85 8.30 11.74
N ILE A 134 -1.34 7.37 12.53
CA ILE A 134 -0.65 6.16 12.04
C ILE A 134 -1.74 5.17 11.58
N GLY A 135 -1.83 4.96 10.27
CA GLY A 135 -2.66 3.92 9.68
C GLY A 135 -2.08 2.53 10.00
N ALA A 136 -2.93 1.49 10.03
CA ALA A 136 -2.43 0.14 10.26
C ALA A 136 -1.91 -0.50 8.98
N VAL A 137 -0.80 0.00 8.45
CA VAL A 137 -0.26 -0.43 7.16
C VAL A 137 0.98 -1.31 7.33
N LEU A 138 0.96 -2.46 6.66
CA LEU A 138 2.14 -3.25 6.34
C LEU A 138 2.46 -3.00 4.86
N SER A 139 3.61 -2.40 4.57
CA SER A 139 4.07 -2.13 3.20
C SER A 139 5.28 -3.00 2.88
N ILE A 140 5.19 -3.79 1.82
CA ILE A 140 6.31 -4.59 1.30
C ILE A 140 6.57 -4.11 -0.12
N GLY A 141 7.79 -3.64 -0.37
CA GLY A 141 8.16 -3.15 -1.69
C GLY A 141 9.57 -2.61 -1.78
N LEU A 142 10.03 -2.26 -2.99
CA LEU A 142 11.38 -1.71 -3.15
C LEU A 142 11.50 -0.34 -2.46
N PHE A 143 10.48 0.51 -2.62
CA PHE A 143 10.41 1.85 -2.08
C PHE A 143 9.10 2.01 -1.29
N ASN A 144 9.21 2.24 0.01
CA ASN A 144 8.08 2.47 0.90
C ASN A 144 8.21 3.85 1.55
N ALA A 145 7.30 4.75 1.20
CA ALA A 145 7.12 6.06 1.82
C ALA A 145 5.68 6.16 2.35
N THR A 146 5.36 5.31 3.32
CA THR A 146 4.03 5.16 3.91
C THR A 146 4.11 5.26 5.42
N GLN A 147 3.09 5.86 6.06
CA GLN A 147 2.93 5.88 7.50
C GLN A 147 2.11 4.69 7.96
N GLY A 148 2.81 3.64 8.35
CA GLY A 148 2.23 2.41 8.82
C GLY A 148 2.88 1.88 10.09
N PHE A 149 2.58 0.63 10.39
CA PHE A 149 3.29 -0.10 11.42
C PHE A 149 4.62 -0.63 10.90
N VAL A 150 4.64 -1.19 9.69
CA VAL A 150 5.78 -1.95 9.19
C VAL A 150 6.02 -1.63 7.72
N ASN A 151 7.23 -1.23 7.38
CA ASN A 151 7.73 -1.16 6.01
C ASN A 151 8.86 -2.17 5.83
N VAL A 152 8.82 -2.95 4.75
CA VAL A 152 9.87 -3.90 4.36
C VAL A 152 10.29 -3.60 2.93
N GLY A 153 11.57 -3.28 2.71
CA GLY A 153 12.02 -2.88 1.38
C GLY A 153 13.50 -2.61 1.20
N ILE A 154 13.88 -2.08 0.05
CA ILE A 154 15.24 -1.55 -0.13
C ILE A 154 15.32 -0.19 0.54
N PHE A 155 14.37 0.68 0.22
CA PHE A 155 14.18 1.99 0.81
C PHE A 155 12.87 2.01 1.58
N SER A 156 12.94 2.25 2.89
CA SER A 156 11.75 2.28 3.75
C SER A 156 11.77 3.51 4.65
N GLY A 157 10.66 4.23 4.73
CA GLY A 157 10.53 5.38 5.63
C GLY A 157 9.10 5.72 6.01
N GLY A 158 8.97 6.41 7.15
CA GLY A 158 7.69 6.91 7.66
C GLY A 158 6.89 5.95 8.55
N SER A 159 7.23 4.66 8.63
CA SER A 159 6.56 3.69 9.50
C SER A 159 7.23 3.53 10.86
N VAL A 160 6.50 2.97 11.82
CA VAL A 160 6.99 2.65 13.18
C VAL A 160 8.13 1.62 13.14
N PHE A 161 8.07 0.65 12.23
CA PHE A 161 9.12 -0.34 12.01
C PHE A 161 9.54 -0.30 10.55
N ASN A 162 10.82 -0.04 10.28
CA ASN A 162 11.37 -0.07 8.93
C ASN A 162 12.44 -1.17 8.85
N LEU A 163 12.24 -2.14 7.96
CA LEU A 163 13.21 -3.15 7.60
C LEU A 163 13.67 -2.90 6.17
N GLY A 164 14.97 -2.74 5.97
CA GLY A 164 15.48 -2.54 4.62
C GLY A 164 16.96 -2.29 4.49
N ILE A 165 17.42 -2.00 3.28
CA ILE A 165 18.83 -1.68 3.06
C ILE A 165 19.10 -0.27 3.56
N VAL A 166 18.27 0.69 3.16
CA VAL A 166 18.32 2.08 3.56
C VAL A 166 17.00 2.45 4.22
N ASN A 167 17.03 2.81 5.49
CA ASN A 167 15.84 3.25 6.22
C ASN A 167 15.92 4.73 6.58
N PHE A 168 14.83 5.46 6.36
CA PHE A 168 14.64 6.84 6.77
C PHE A 168 13.53 6.89 7.82
N GLY A 169 13.89 6.76 9.09
CA GLY A 169 12.92 6.85 10.17
C GLY A 169 12.69 8.30 10.58
N ALA A 170 11.45 8.64 10.93
CA ALA A 170 11.12 9.83 11.74
C ALA A 170 11.02 9.46 13.24
N SER A 171 10.38 8.33 13.55
CA SER A 171 10.32 7.74 14.90
C SER A 171 10.18 6.20 14.81
N GLY A 172 10.51 5.47 15.88
CA GLY A 172 10.32 4.01 15.95
C GLY A 172 11.60 3.17 15.81
N PHE A 173 11.49 2.01 15.15
CA PHE A 173 12.54 1.00 15.03
C PHE A 173 12.99 0.82 13.57
N ASN A 174 14.29 0.94 13.30
CA ASN A 174 14.86 0.70 11.98
C ASN A 174 15.88 -0.44 12.05
N LEU A 175 15.73 -1.45 11.20
CA LEU A 175 16.69 -2.52 11.00
C LEU A 175 17.15 -2.54 9.55
N GLY A 176 18.43 -2.34 9.33
CA GLY A 176 18.96 -2.25 7.99
C GLY A 176 20.46 -2.10 7.88
N ILE A 177 20.97 -1.95 6.65
CA ILE A 177 22.40 -1.72 6.45
C ILE A 177 22.72 -0.28 6.82
N VAL A 178 21.97 0.66 6.26
CA VAL A 178 22.10 2.11 6.51
C VAL A 178 20.79 2.63 7.11
N ASN A 179 20.86 3.25 8.28
CA ASN A 179 19.70 3.86 8.91
C ASN A 179 19.94 5.34 9.14
N PHE A 180 19.07 6.19 8.59
CA PHE A 180 18.97 7.61 8.89
C PHE A 180 17.80 7.82 9.85
N GLY A 181 18.00 8.63 10.88
CA GLY A 181 16.89 8.96 11.76
C GLY A 181 17.08 10.20 12.61
N GLU A 182 15.96 10.79 13.01
CA GLU A 182 15.89 12.05 13.73
C GLU A 182 15.82 11.83 15.25
N GLU A 183 14.64 11.57 15.83
CA GLU A 183 14.41 11.52 17.28
C GLU A 183 13.80 10.21 17.78
N ARG A 184 14.20 9.77 18.99
CA ARG A 184 13.62 8.61 19.72
C ARG A 184 13.55 7.32 18.91
N GLN A 185 14.63 7.01 18.18
CA GLN A 185 14.70 5.80 17.36
C GLN A 185 15.60 4.73 17.93
N PHE A 186 15.15 3.50 17.79
CA PHE A 186 15.97 2.32 17.95
C PHE A 186 16.47 1.87 16.59
N GLN A 187 17.77 1.86 16.40
CA GLN A 187 18.36 1.54 15.10
C GLN A 187 19.35 0.38 15.26
N ILE A 188 19.19 -0.64 14.43
CA ILE A 188 20.16 -1.72 14.25
C ILE A 188 20.65 -1.68 12.82
N GLY A 189 21.96 -1.50 12.65
CA GLY A 189 22.55 -1.56 11.33
C GLY A 189 24.06 -1.49 11.31
N PHE A 190 24.59 -1.58 10.10
CA PHE A 190 26.02 -1.43 9.85
C PHE A 190 26.44 0.04 10.02
N LEU A 191 25.65 0.95 9.46
CA LEU A 191 25.83 2.39 9.55
C LEU A 191 24.52 3.02 10.05
N ASN A 192 24.56 3.73 11.19
CA ASN A 192 23.43 4.58 11.57
C ASN A 192 23.87 6.04 11.73
N VAL A 193 23.08 6.96 11.17
CA VAL A 193 23.35 8.40 11.10
C VAL A 193 22.20 9.17 11.78
N CYS A 194 22.51 10.03 12.77
CA CYS A 194 21.50 10.78 13.53
C CYS A 194 21.93 12.21 13.90
N PRO A 195 21.00 13.19 13.87
CA PRO A 195 21.27 14.56 14.28
C PRO A 195 20.99 14.90 15.76
N LYS A 196 20.15 14.17 16.55
CA LYS A 196 19.95 14.50 17.99
C LYS A 196 19.28 13.41 18.87
N ASN A 197 19.60 13.44 20.17
CA ASN A 197 18.98 12.84 21.37
C ASN A 197 18.51 11.35 21.42
N ARG A 198 18.86 10.66 22.53
CA ARG A 198 19.00 9.19 22.65
C ARG A 198 17.78 8.43 23.18
N VAL A 199 17.64 7.15 22.76
CA VAL A 199 17.01 6.08 23.57
C VAL A 199 17.91 4.82 23.62
N VAL A 200 18.07 3.98 22.58
CA VAL A 200 19.03 2.84 22.56
C VAL A 200 19.38 2.48 21.09
N ARG A 201 20.65 2.14 20.77
CA ARG A 201 21.06 1.67 19.42
C ARG A 201 22.07 0.53 19.53
N PHE A 202 21.91 -0.50 18.71
CA PHE A 202 22.86 -1.62 18.60
C PHE A 202 23.56 -1.57 17.23
N MET A 203 24.87 -1.75 17.22
CA MET A 203 25.70 -1.56 16.03
C MET A 203 26.74 -2.65 15.87
N LEU A 204 27.10 -2.89 14.60
CA LEU A 204 28.22 -3.74 14.24
C LEU A 204 29.48 -2.93 13.85
N ILE A 205 29.35 -1.78 13.16
CA ILE A 205 30.52 -1.04 12.61
C ILE A 205 30.63 0.41 13.11
N ALA A 206 29.75 1.36 12.71
CA ALA A 206 29.97 2.78 13.05
C ALA A 206 28.68 3.59 13.24
N ASN A 207 28.74 4.55 14.19
CA ASN A 207 27.71 5.57 14.42
C ASN A 207 28.21 6.94 14.00
N TYR A 208 27.49 7.62 13.10
CA TYR A 208 27.76 9.02 12.80
C TYR A 208 26.67 9.88 13.45
N CYS A 209 26.96 10.36 14.67
CA CYS A 209 26.12 11.31 15.38
C CYS A 209 26.81 12.67 15.40
N THR A 210 26.26 13.63 14.67
CA THR A 210 26.71 15.02 14.78
C THR A 210 26.06 15.64 16.01
N SER A 211 26.83 15.92 17.06
CA SER A 211 26.39 16.76 18.18
C SER A 211 26.67 18.21 17.84
N PHE A 212 25.65 18.94 17.37
CA PHE A 212 25.63 20.41 17.36
C PHE A 212 24.49 20.92 18.26
#